data_AF-A0A9X0L840-F1
#
_entry.id   AF-A0A9X0L840-F1
#
_cell.length_a   1.000
_cell.length_b   1.000
_cell.length_c   1.000
_cell.angle_alpha   90.00
_cell.angle_beta   90.00
_cell.angle_gamma   90.00
#
_symmetry.space_group_name_H-M   'P 1'
#
loop_
_entity.id
_entity.type
_entity.pdbx_description
1 polymer ?
#
loop_
_entity_poly.entity_id
_entity_poly.type
_entity_poly.pdbx_seq_one_letter_code
_entity_poly.pdbx_strand_id
1 'polypeptide(L)'
;MRTRRDDIDPQGAIDRALAMGLVGFGDAGFGDRLARRIARVADIHDGSFVWTRDADGLFWLGRIDGPYRRDDHADAVAVDLVHVRPCRWLVEPVGESGVPAAVLATFGRGGRNFQQTHSPDVGPQTERIWHSRVGRKL
;
A
#
# COMPACT_ATOMS: atom_id res chain seq x y z
N MET A 1 -3.69 1.65 -2.60
CA MET A 1 -3.58 3.10 -2.30
C MET A 1 -4.65 3.84 -3.07
N ARG A 2 -5.91 3.68 -2.66
CA ARG A 2 -7.06 4.20 -3.39
C ARG A 2 -7.39 5.62 -2.92
N THR A 3 -7.47 6.57 -3.84
CA THR A 3 -8.07 7.89 -3.57
C THR A 3 -9.56 7.75 -3.26
N ARG A 4 -10.13 8.64 -2.45
CA ARG A 4 -11.58 8.74 -2.26
C ARG A 4 -12.21 9.89 -3.07
N ARG A 5 -11.41 10.55 -3.89
CA ARG A 5 -11.86 11.60 -4.79
C ARG A 5 -12.25 10.94 -6.11
N ASP A 6 -13.46 11.22 -6.57
CA ASP A 6 -13.99 10.60 -7.80
C ASP A 6 -13.43 11.27 -9.07
N ASP A 7 -12.82 12.44 -8.94
CA ASP A 7 -12.21 13.23 -10.04
C ASP A 7 -10.73 12.87 -10.31
N ILE A 8 -10.15 11.97 -9.53
CA ILE A 8 -8.74 11.56 -9.65
C ILE A 8 -8.65 10.09 -10.03
N ASP A 9 -7.86 9.79 -11.05
CA ASP A 9 -7.56 8.41 -11.44
C ASP A 9 -6.86 7.66 -10.27
N PRO A 10 -7.45 6.57 -9.75
CA PRO A 10 -6.84 5.78 -8.69
C PRO A 10 -5.47 5.20 -9.05
N GLN A 11 -5.17 4.98 -10.33
CA GLN A 11 -3.91 4.38 -10.76
C GLN A 11 -2.72 5.32 -10.52
N GLY A 12 -2.90 6.64 -10.67
CA GLY A 12 -1.80 7.61 -10.50
C GLY A 12 -1.15 7.56 -9.11
N ALA A 13 -1.94 7.28 -8.07
CA ALA A 13 -1.41 7.11 -6.71
C ALA A 13 -0.53 5.84 -6.60
N ILE A 14 -0.89 4.77 -7.31
CA ILE A 14 -0.14 3.52 -7.32
C ILE A 14 1.17 3.70 -8.08
N ASP A 15 1.12 4.30 -9.27
CA ASP A 15 2.30 4.54 -10.09
C ASP A 15 3.35 5.38 -9.35
N ARG A 16 2.92 6.50 -8.74
CA ARG A 16 3.80 7.33 -7.93
C ARG A 16 4.39 6.56 -6.75
N ALA A 17 3.57 5.77 -6.08
CA ALA A 17 4.00 4.98 -4.92
C ALA A 17 5.08 3.95 -5.28
N LEU A 18 4.91 3.25 -6.40
CA LEU A 18 5.89 2.28 -6.89
C LEU A 18 7.18 2.98 -7.34
N ALA A 19 7.06 4.08 -8.10
CA ALA A 19 8.21 4.83 -8.62
C ALA A 19 9.06 5.50 -7.52
N MET A 20 8.40 6.04 -6.49
CA MET A 20 9.06 6.82 -5.44
C MET A 20 9.39 5.99 -4.18
N GLY A 21 9.00 4.71 -4.12
CA GLY A 21 9.17 3.90 -2.93
C GLY A 21 8.33 4.41 -1.75
N LEU A 22 7.04 4.63 -1.98
CA LEU A 22 6.10 5.16 -0.98
C LEU A 22 4.90 4.23 -0.80
N VAL A 23 4.23 4.33 0.34
CA VAL A 23 2.88 3.82 0.56
C VAL A 23 2.07 4.86 1.32
N GLY A 24 0.79 5.02 0.98
CA GLY A 24 0.02 6.10 1.59
C GLY A 24 -1.45 6.16 1.23
N PHE A 25 -2.03 7.31 1.52
CA PHE A 25 -3.41 7.63 1.21
C PHE A 25 -3.58 9.15 1.04
N GLY A 26 -4.68 9.52 0.39
CA GLY A 26 -5.05 10.91 0.14
C GLY A 26 -5.67 11.66 1.31
N ASP A 27 -5.85 12.97 1.12
CA ASP A 27 -6.36 13.89 2.15
C ASP A 27 -7.90 13.86 2.26
N ALA A 28 -8.57 13.09 1.40
CA ALA A 28 -10.02 13.03 1.33
C ALA A 28 -10.67 12.55 2.66
N GLY A 29 -11.18 13.53 3.40
CA GLY A 29 -11.83 13.42 4.70
C GLY A 29 -11.65 14.72 5.49
N PHE A 30 -12.50 14.98 6.48
CA PHE A 30 -12.40 16.18 7.31
C PHE A 30 -12.31 15.83 8.79
N GLY A 31 -11.57 16.65 9.55
CA GLY A 31 -11.50 16.64 11.00
C GLY A 31 -10.97 15.33 11.62
N ASP A 32 -11.53 14.94 12.76
CA ASP A 32 -11.04 13.84 13.60
C ASP A 32 -10.95 12.48 12.91
N ARG A 33 -11.71 12.25 11.83
CA ARG A 33 -11.61 11.00 11.07
C ARG A 33 -10.30 10.91 10.29
N LEU A 34 -9.86 12.02 9.71
CA LEU A 34 -8.58 12.10 9.02
C LEU A 34 -7.43 11.99 10.04
N ALA A 35 -7.48 12.76 11.13
CA ALA A 35 -6.48 12.72 12.19
C ALA A 35 -6.28 11.31 12.77
N ARG A 36 -7.36 10.58 13.06
CA ARG A 36 -7.29 9.17 13.52
C ARG A 36 -6.72 8.22 12.47
N ARG A 37 -6.94 8.49 11.19
CA ARG A 37 -6.36 7.67 10.11
C ARG A 37 -4.85 7.92 10.00
N ILE A 38 -4.43 9.19 10.07
CA ILE A 38 -3.02 9.58 10.08
C ILE A 38 -2.31 8.92 11.27
N ALA A 39 -2.86 9.06 12.49
CA ALA A 39 -2.28 8.48 13.69
C ALA A 39 -2.10 6.96 13.56
N ARG A 40 -3.14 6.24 13.09
CA ARG A 40 -3.04 4.78 12.87
C ARG A 40 -1.98 4.39 11.84
N VAL A 41 -1.79 5.17 10.78
CA VAL A 41 -0.78 4.86 9.75
C VAL A 41 0.63 5.20 10.22
N ALA A 42 0.78 6.28 10.98
CA ALA A 42 2.05 6.64 11.61
C ALA A 42 2.52 5.57 12.61
N ASP A 43 1.58 4.96 13.34
CA ASP A 43 1.86 3.96 14.38
C ASP A 43 2.16 2.54 13.85
N ILE A 44 2.01 2.28 12.55
CA ILE A 44 2.35 0.97 11.97
C ILE A 44 3.85 0.70 12.16
N HIS A 45 4.22 -0.50 12.61
CA HIS A 45 5.62 -0.84 12.78
C HIS A 45 6.38 -0.81 11.45
N ASP A 46 7.59 -0.25 11.47
CA ASP A 46 8.54 -0.43 10.37
C ASP A 46 8.79 -1.94 10.15
N GLY A 47 9.01 -2.31 8.89
CA GLY A 47 9.10 -3.70 8.49
C GLY A 47 7.76 -4.40 8.26
N SER A 48 6.61 -3.74 8.52
CA SER A 48 5.29 -4.29 8.20
C SER A 48 5.12 -4.45 6.69
N PHE A 49 4.52 -5.57 6.28
CA PHE A 49 4.16 -5.81 4.89
C PHE A 49 2.88 -5.08 4.48
N VAL A 50 2.87 -4.60 3.24
CA VAL A 50 1.71 -3.96 2.60
C VAL A 50 1.46 -4.57 1.23
N TRP A 51 0.18 -4.68 0.88
CA TRP A 51 -0.27 -5.12 -0.43
C TRP A 51 -1.07 -4.00 -1.10
N THR A 52 -0.85 -3.79 -2.40
CA THR A 52 -1.74 -3.00 -3.26
C THR A 52 -2.07 -3.79 -4.52
N ARG A 53 -3.16 -3.44 -5.19
CA ARG A 53 -3.58 -3.98 -6.49
C ARG A 53 -3.72 -2.81 -7.45
N ASP A 54 -3.11 -2.90 -8.63
CA ASP A 54 -3.23 -1.90 -9.69
C ASP A 54 -4.48 -2.12 -10.56
N ALA A 55 -4.69 -1.22 -11.52
CA ALA A 55 -5.81 -1.23 -12.46
C ALA A 55 -5.82 -2.47 -13.38
N ASP A 56 -4.64 -3.02 -13.70
CA ASP A 56 -4.49 -4.26 -14.47
C ASP A 56 -4.77 -5.51 -13.62
N GLY A 57 -4.92 -5.33 -12.32
CA GLY A 57 -5.23 -6.39 -11.37
C GLY A 57 -4.01 -7.15 -10.85
N LEU A 58 -2.82 -6.63 -11.07
CA LEU A 58 -1.58 -7.19 -10.55
C LEU A 58 -1.38 -6.76 -9.09
N PHE A 59 -0.80 -7.65 -8.29
CA PHE A 59 -0.61 -7.42 -6.86
C PHE A 59 0.82 -7.07 -6.55
N TRP A 60 1.00 -5.93 -5.90
CA TRP A 60 2.31 -5.44 -5.48
C TRP A 60 2.48 -5.65 -3.99
N LEU A 61 3.60 -6.28 -3.62
CA LEU A 61 4.02 -6.49 -2.24
C LEU A 61 5.14 -5.52 -1.90
N GLY A 62 4.95 -4.79 -0.81
CA GLY A 62 5.94 -3.87 -0.26
C GLY A 62 6.16 -4.06 1.24
N ARG A 63 7.20 -3.41 1.75
CA ARG A 63 7.58 -3.38 3.15
C ARG A 63 7.83 -1.96 3.61
N ILE A 64 7.13 -1.51 4.65
CA ILE A 64 7.27 -0.15 5.20
C ILE A 64 8.67 0.02 5.80
N ASP A 65 9.32 1.15 5.53
CA ASP A 65 10.75 1.34 5.75
C ASP A 65 11.11 2.70 6.38
N GLY A 66 10.17 3.32 7.07
CA GLY A 66 10.43 4.60 7.73
C GLY A 66 9.20 5.38 8.17
N PRO A 67 9.42 6.58 8.74
CA PRO A 67 8.39 7.34 9.42
C PRO A 67 7.34 7.93 8.46
N TYR A 68 6.19 8.27 9.04
CA TYR A 68 5.16 9.06 8.37
C TYR A 68 5.63 10.47 8.06
N ARG A 69 5.22 10.98 6.89
CA ARG A 69 5.27 12.39 6.52
C ARG A 69 4.07 12.77 5.68
N ARG A 70 3.74 14.06 5.66
CA ARG A 70 2.91 14.64 4.61
C ARG A 70 3.81 15.00 3.41
N ASP A 71 3.32 14.76 2.20
CA ASP A 71 3.97 15.12 0.94
C ASP A 71 3.15 16.23 0.28
N ASP A 72 3.67 17.45 0.35
CA ASP A 72 3.04 18.65 -0.21
C ASP A 72 3.49 18.96 -1.63
N HIS A 73 4.30 18.08 -2.25
CA HIS A 73 4.72 18.27 -3.63
C HIS A 73 3.52 18.25 -4.57
N ALA A 74 3.51 19.13 -5.58
CA ALA A 74 2.39 19.26 -6.53
C ALA A 74 1.99 17.91 -7.15
N ASP A 75 2.98 17.11 -7.56
CA ASP A 75 2.75 15.76 -8.09
C ASP A 75 2.09 14.79 -7.10
N ALA A 76 2.35 14.93 -5.79
CA ALA A 76 1.72 14.12 -4.76
C ALA A 76 0.25 14.52 -4.56
N VAL A 77 -0.01 15.82 -4.59
CA VAL A 77 -1.36 16.40 -4.50
C VAL A 77 -2.20 16.02 -5.73
N ALA A 78 -1.61 16.07 -6.93
CA ALA A 78 -2.29 15.78 -8.19
C ALA A 78 -2.85 14.35 -8.26
N VAL A 79 -2.19 13.39 -7.61
CA VAL A 79 -2.64 11.99 -7.55
C VAL A 79 -3.25 11.59 -6.20
N ASP A 80 -3.50 12.55 -5.31
CA ASP A 80 -4.05 12.33 -3.96
C ASP A 80 -3.29 11.26 -3.15
N LEU A 81 -1.95 11.35 -3.16
CA LEU A 81 -1.05 10.52 -2.35
C LEU A 81 -0.18 11.41 -1.45
N VAL A 82 -0.80 12.02 -0.45
CA VAL A 82 -0.16 13.05 0.39
C VAL A 82 0.22 12.58 1.79
N HIS A 83 -0.45 11.57 2.35
CA HIS A 83 -0.08 10.98 3.64
C HIS A 83 0.71 9.70 3.41
N VAL A 84 2.05 9.78 3.50
CA VAL A 84 2.94 8.75 2.99
C VAL A 84 3.94 8.25 4.03
N ARG A 85 4.43 7.04 3.78
CA ARG A 85 5.59 6.44 4.42
C ARG A 85 6.53 5.85 3.37
N PRO A 86 7.85 5.84 3.59
CA PRO A 86 8.77 5.05 2.79
C PRO A 86 8.35 3.58 2.73
N CYS A 87 8.43 2.99 1.55
CA CYS A 87 8.07 1.60 1.30
C CYS A 87 8.99 1.00 0.24
N ARG A 88 9.61 -0.12 0.57
CA ARG A 88 10.36 -0.92 -0.39
C ARG A 88 9.39 -1.87 -1.08
N TRP A 89 9.15 -1.67 -2.37
CA TRP A 89 8.35 -2.56 -3.20
C TRP A 89 9.20 -3.67 -3.81
N LEU A 90 8.60 -4.84 -4.05
CA LEU A 90 9.16 -5.78 -5.01
C LEU A 90 9.21 -5.14 -6.40
N VAL A 91 10.22 -5.51 -7.20
CA VAL A 91 10.40 -4.97 -8.56
C VAL A 91 9.42 -5.51 -9.59
N GLU A 92 8.81 -6.66 -9.28
CA GLU A 92 7.81 -7.31 -10.12
C GLU A 92 6.59 -7.61 -9.27
N PRO A 93 5.39 -7.56 -9.87
CA PRO A 93 4.18 -7.95 -9.18
C PRO A 93 4.13 -9.47 -8.93
N VAL A 94 3.24 -9.83 -8.02
CA VAL A 94 2.86 -11.20 -7.71
C VAL A 94 1.56 -11.48 -8.48
N GLY A 95 1.59 -12.47 -9.37
CA GLY A 95 0.38 -12.94 -10.04
C GLY A 95 -0.60 -13.55 -9.05
N GLU A 96 -1.90 -13.50 -9.36
CA GLU A 96 -2.99 -13.88 -8.44
C GLU A 96 -2.79 -15.24 -7.75
N SER A 97 -2.32 -16.26 -8.48
CA SER A 97 -2.05 -17.61 -7.96
C SER A 97 -0.96 -17.67 -6.89
N GLY A 98 -0.08 -16.68 -6.83
CA GLY A 98 0.96 -16.54 -5.81
C GLY A 98 0.55 -15.68 -4.62
N VAL A 99 -0.60 -15.00 -4.68
CA VAL A 99 -1.07 -14.10 -3.62
C VAL A 99 -1.76 -14.92 -2.52
N PRO A 100 -1.51 -14.63 -1.23
CA PRO A 100 -2.24 -15.27 -0.14
C PRO A 100 -3.76 -15.14 -0.30
N ALA A 101 -4.51 -16.23 -0.12
CA ALA A 101 -5.97 -16.23 -0.29
C ALA A 101 -6.67 -15.17 0.59
N ALA A 102 -6.15 -14.92 1.80
CA ALA A 102 -6.68 -13.88 2.69
C ALA A 102 -6.49 -12.45 2.12
N VAL A 103 -5.41 -12.21 1.37
CA VAL A 103 -5.17 -10.94 0.67
C VAL A 103 -6.15 -10.81 -0.49
N LEU A 104 -6.32 -11.86 -1.31
CA LEU A 104 -7.32 -11.89 -2.39
C LEU A 104 -8.73 -11.60 -1.87
N ALA A 105 -9.15 -12.29 -0.81
CA ALA A 105 -10.43 -12.05 -0.15
C ALA A 105 -10.55 -10.62 0.42
N THR A 106 -9.43 -9.97 0.74
CA THR A 106 -9.40 -8.57 1.22
C THR A 106 -9.66 -7.57 0.11
N PHE A 107 -9.12 -7.80 -1.07
CA PHE A 107 -9.43 -6.98 -2.24
C PHE A 107 -10.82 -7.30 -2.80
N GLY A 108 -11.25 -8.56 -2.80
CA GLY A 108 -12.55 -8.98 -3.33
C GLY A 108 -13.76 -8.34 -2.62
N ARG A 109 -13.63 -7.97 -1.35
CA ARG A 109 -14.65 -7.22 -0.59
C ARG A 109 -14.55 -5.69 -0.71
N GLY A 110 -13.79 -5.20 -1.70
CA GLY A 110 -13.59 -3.78 -2.01
C GLY A 110 -12.33 -3.14 -1.42
N GLY A 111 -11.80 -3.69 -0.31
CA GLY A 111 -10.58 -3.20 0.35
C GLY A 111 -10.64 -1.76 0.87
N ARG A 112 -9.84 -1.43 1.89
CA ARG A 112 -9.64 -0.04 2.35
C ARG A 112 -8.15 0.20 2.56
N ASN A 113 -7.65 1.43 2.36
CA ASN A 113 -6.22 1.68 2.62
C ASN A 113 -5.91 1.40 4.09
N PHE A 114 -4.80 0.70 4.31
CA PHE A 114 -4.35 0.26 5.64
C PHE A 114 -5.39 -0.57 6.40
N GLN A 115 -6.20 -1.35 5.66
CA GLN A 115 -6.98 -2.43 6.26
C GLN A 115 -6.07 -3.60 6.58
N GLN A 116 -6.11 -4.07 7.83
CA GLN A 116 -5.46 -5.31 8.22
C GLN A 116 -6.13 -6.50 7.51
N THR A 117 -5.30 -7.40 6.97
CA THR A 117 -5.75 -8.70 6.49
C THR A 117 -5.69 -9.67 7.66
N HIS A 118 -6.83 -10.24 8.03
CA HIS A 118 -6.93 -11.19 9.14
C HIS A 118 -6.87 -12.62 8.63
N SER A 119 -5.76 -13.30 8.94
CA SER A 119 -5.58 -14.75 8.83
C SER A 119 -4.27 -15.08 9.56
N PRO A 120 -4.19 -16.18 10.33
CA PRO A 120 -2.95 -16.57 11.00
C PRO A 120 -1.82 -16.85 10.00
N ASP A 121 -2.15 -17.30 8.78
CA ASP A 121 -1.18 -17.71 7.77
C ASP A 121 -0.69 -16.57 6.88
N VAL A 122 -1.41 -15.43 6.84
CA VAL A 122 -1.10 -14.36 5.88
C VAL A 122 0.28 -13.75 6.11
N GLY A 123 0.71 -13.62 7.36
CA GLY A 123 2.03 -13.13 7.72
C GLY A 123 3.14 -14.05 7.18
N PRO A 124 3.19 -15.33 7.63
CA PRO A 124 4.17 -16.30 7.14
C PRO A 124 4.14 -16.53 5.62
N GLN A 125 2.96 -16.49 4.98
CA GLN A 125 2.86 -16.59 3.52
C GLN A 125 3.46 -15.37 2.82
N THR A 126 3.13 -14.16 3.28
CA THR A 126 3.66 -12.91 2.72
C THR A 126 5.18 -12.83 2.87
N GLU A 127 5.70 -13.19 4.04
CA GLU A 127 7.13 -13.20 4.32
C GLU A 127 7.90 -14.17 3.41
N ARG A 128 7.39 -15.39 3.19
CA ARG A 128 7.99 -16.33 2.24
C ARG A 128 8.06 -15.79 0.82
N ILE A 129 6.98 -15.15 0.35
CA ILE A 129 6.95 -14.51 -0.98
C ILE A 129 8.04 -13.45 -1.06
N TRP A 130 8.11 -12.56 -0.07
CA TRP A 130 9.13 -11.50 0.01
C TRP A 130 10.55 -12.06 -0.09
N HIS A 131 10.91 -13.02 0.77
CA HIS A 131 12.26 -13.60 0.76
C HIS A 131 12.61 -14.30 -0.55
N SER A 132 11.64 -15.02 -1.15
CA SER A 132 11.87 -15.71 -2.44
C SER A 132 12.14 -14.75 -3.61
N ARG A 133 11.71 -13.48 -3.50
CA ARG A 133 11.81 -12.47 -4.56
C ARG A 133 12.98 -11.53 -4.33
N VAL A 134 13.24 -11.13 -3.09
CA VAL A 134 14.43 -10.34 -2.74
C VAL A 134 15.70 -11.16 -2.90
N GLY A 135 15.69 -12.45 -2.54
CA GLY A 135 16.85 -13.34 -2.72
C GLY A 135 17.15 -13.72 -4.18
N ARG A 136 16.22 -13.46 -5.11
CA ARG A 136 16.42 -13.64 -6.56
C ARG A 136 17.14 -12.47 -7.23
N LYS A 137 17.43 -11.39 -6.49
CA LYS A 137 18.31 -10.31 -6.95
C LYS A 137 19.76 -10.62 -6.59
N LEU A 138 20.34 -11.61 -7.26
CA LEU A 138 21.78 -11.77 -7.50
C LEU A 138 21.96 -12.36 -8.90
#